data_AF-A0A437K110-F1
#
_entry.id   AF-A0A437K110-F1
#
_cell.length_a   1.000
_cell.length_b   1.000
_cell.length_c   1.000
_cell.angle_alpha   90.00
_cell.angle_beta   90.00
_cell.angle_gamma   90.00
#
_symmetry.space_group_name_H-M   'P 1'
#
loop_
_entity.id
_entity.type
_entity.pdbx_description
1 polymer ?
#
loop_
_entity_poly.entity_id
_entity_poly.type
_entity_poly.pdbx_seq_one_letter_code
_entity_poly.pdbx_strand_id
1 'polypeptide(L)'
;MTADGRDPETGKLLPGHSVVPRDRWHPGKPTQAELIRKKLEPHREAVLDKAIDLARQGDPKSMTLVLQYLAPPARPEGERFNIPRLAQATTLQERADAIIEAVASAAISAETGAVALGLLEKYSKLIVVDEHERRIAALEGRGPGSVVEVIDACDTSEDIA
;
A
#
# COMPACT_ATOMS: atom_id res chain seq x y z
N MET A 1 -0.63 -0.62 -40.57
CA MET A 1 -0.43 0.51 -39.63
C MET A 1 -1.72 0.72 -38.87
N THR A 2 -1.79 0.23 -37.64
CA THR A 2 -2.99 0.31 -36.79
C THR A 2 -3.12 1.73 -36.24
N ALA A 3 -4.29 2.35 -36.42
CA ALA A 3 -4.57 3.73 -36.05
C ALA A 3 -4.55 3.99 -34.53
N ASP A 4 -4.38 2.95 -33.70
CA ASP A 4 -4.58 2.98 -32.24
C ASP A 4 -3.25 3.09 -31.45
N GLY A 5 -2.10 3.24 -32.11
CA GLY A 5 -0.81 3.49 -31.45
C GLY A 5 -0.31 2.37 -30.53
N ARG A 6 -0.89 1.17 -30.63
CA ARG A 6 -0.49 -0.05 -29.91
C ARG A 6 0.20 -1.04 -30.83
N ASP A 7 1.19 -1.73 -30.29
CA ASP A 7 1.85 -2.88 -30.88
C ASP A 7 0.84 -4.03 -31.02
N PRO A 8 0.62 -4.56 -32.24
CA PRO A 8 -0.37 -5.60 -32.49
C PRO A 8 -0.03 -6.96 -31.86
N GLU A 9 1.24 -7.25 -31.56
CA GLU A 9 1.65 -8.54 -31.00
C GLU A 9 1.72 -8.51 -29.48
N THR A 10 2.21 -7.41 -28.92
CA THR A 10 2.41 -7.29 -27.46
C THR A 10 1.30 -6.50 -26.75
N GLY A 11 0.45 -5.80 -27.50
CA GLY A 11 -0.60 -4.93 -26.96
C GLY A 11 -0.06 -3.68 -26.24
N LYS A 12 1.26 -3.51 -26.17
CA LYS A 12 1.92 -2.36 -25.53
C LYS A 12 1.74 -1.11 -26.38
N LEU A 13 1.73 0.05 -25.76
CA LEU A 13 1.76 1.32 -26.50
C LEU A 13 3.13 1.47 -27.15
N LEU A 14 3.12 1.92 -28.40
CA LEU A 14 4.34 2.28 -29.09
C LEU A 14 4.98 3.51 -28.40
N PRO A 15 6.32 3.59 -28.31
CA PRO A 15 6.99 4.77 -27.77
C PRO A 15 6.51 6.05 -28.47
N GLY A 16 6.15 7.06 -27.68
CA GLY A 16 5.59 8.33 -28.18
C GLY A 16 4.06 8.33 -28.41
N HIS A 17 3.38 7.21 -28.19
CA HIS A 17 1.92 7.15 -28.15
C HIS A 17 1.41 7.10 -26.70
N SER A 18 0.53 8.04 -26.34
CA SER A 18 -0.16 8.07 -25.05
C SER A 18 -1.57 7.50 -25.18
N VAL A 19 -2.04 6.77 -24.15
CA VAL A 19 -3.45 6.34 -24.04
C VAL A 19 -4.38 7.53 -23.94
N VAL A 20 -3.88 8.63 -23.36
CA VAL A 20 -4.61 9.87 -23.22
C VAL A 20 -4.42 10.70 -24.50
N PRO A 21 -5.49 11.14 -25.17
CA PRO A 21 -5.40 12.04 -26.32
C PRO A 21 -4.54 13.29 -26.02
N ARG A 22 -3.72 13.72 -26.98
CA ARG A 22 -2.73 14.81 -26.80
C ARG A 22 -3.36 16.15 -26.38
N ASP A 23 -4.63 16.37 -26.73
CA ASP A 23 -5.46 17.51 -26.30
C ASP A 23 -5.83 17.46 -24.82
N ARG A 24 -5.96 16.26 -24.24
CA ARG A 24 -6.26 16.02 -22.83
C ARG A 24 -5.01 15.82 -21.97
N TRP A 25 -3.85 15.63 -22.60
CA TRP A 25 -2.57 15.52 -21.92
C TRP A 25 -2.05 16.92 -21.54
N HIS A 26 -2.01 17.19 -20.24
CA HIS A 26 -1.57 18.46 -19.68
C HIS A 26 -0.52 18.22 -18.60
N PRO A 27 0.75 17.95 -18.98
CA PRO A 27 1.82 17.76 -18.01
C PRO A 27 1.99 19.05 -17.19
N GLY A 28 2.00 18.94 -15.87
CA GLY A 28 2.25 20.06 -14.95
C GLY A 28 1.11 21.06 -14.76
N LYS A 29 -0.09 20.83 -15.31
CA LYS A 29 -1.25 21.65 -14.91
C LYS A 29 -1.76 21.17 -13.54
N PRO A 30 -1.94 22.08 -12.57
CA PRO A 30 -2.46 21.69 -11.27
C PRO A 30 -3.87 21.12 -11.43
N THR A 31 -4.16 20.08 -10.66
CA THR A 31 -5.49 19.48 -10.66
C THR A 31 -6.53 20.51 -10.18
N GLN A 32 -7.80 20.33 -10.57
CA GLN A 32 -8.87 21.21 -10.10
C GLN A 32 -8.93 21.26 -8.56
N ALA A 33 -8.63 20.13 -7.90
CA ALA A 33 -8.55 20.05 -6.45
C ALA A 33 -7.43 20.92 -5.86
N GLU A 34 -6.24 20.93 -6.46
CA GLU A 34 -5.12 21.79 -6.04
C GLU A 34 -5.45 23.27 -6.19
N LEU A 35 -6.09 23.66 -7.28
CA LEU A 35 -6.53 25.04 -7.50
C LEU A 35 -7.55 25.48 -6.44
N ILE A 36 -8.50 24.61 -6.08
CA ILE A 36 -9.49 24.88 -5.03
C ILE A 36 -8.81 25.00 -3.66
N ARG A 37 -7.90 24.08 -3.31
CA ARG A 37 -7.14 24.14 -2.05
C ARG A 37 -6.36 25.44 -1.94
N LYS A 38 -5.64 25.84 -3.00
CA LYS A 38 -4.89 27.10 -3.03
C LYS A 38 -5.77 28.33 -2.80
N LYS A 39 -6.99 28.33 -3.32
CA LYS A 39 -7.96 29.41 -3.07
C LYS A 39 -8.52 29.40 -1.65
N LEU A 40 -8.67 28.22 -1.05
CA LEU A 40 -9.28 28.08 0.28
C LEU A 40 -8.28 28.34 1.42
N GLU A 41 -6.99 28.07 1.20
CA GLU A 41 -5.90 28.24 2.17
C GLU A 41 -5.91 29.58 2.92
N PRO A 42 -5.98 30.75 2.26
CA PRO A 42 -6.00 32.03 2.96
C PRO A 42 -7.27 32.26 3.81
N HIS A 43 -8.34 31.50 3.56
CA HIS A 43 -9.61 31.62 4.27
C HIS A 43 -9.80 30.55 5.35
N ARG A 44 -8.79 29.72 5.62
CA ARG A 44 -8.90 28.55 6.51
C ARG A 44 -9.47 28.90 7.90
N GLU A 45 -8.99 30.00 8.50
CA GLU A 45 -9.40 30.42 9.86
C GLU A 45 -10.84 30.94 9.85
N ALA A 46 -11.18 31.82 8.90
CA ALA A 46 -12.53 32.37 8.78
C ALA A 46 -13.59 31.28 8.51
N VAL A 47 -13.25 30.26 7.73
CA VAL A 47 -14.14 29.11 7.47
C VAL A 47 -14.32 28.26 8.73
N LEU A 48 -13.26 28.06 9.51
CA LEU A 48 -13.32 27.30 10.76
C LEU A 48 -14.17 28.01 11.81
N ASP A 49 -13.96 29.30 12.03
CA ASP A 49 -14.76 30.11 12.96
C ASP A 49 -16.25 30.06 12.58
N LYS A 50 -16.54 30.20 11.28
CA LYS A 50 -17.92 30.12 10.79
C LYS A 50 -18.53 28.74 10.99
N ALA A 51 -17.77 27.67 10.80
CA ALA A 51 -18.22 26.30 11.05
C ALA A 51 -18.52 26.08 12.54
N ILE A 52 -17.71 26.63 13.44
CA ILE A 52 -17.95 26.58 14.89
C ILE A 52 -19.24 27.34 15.26
N ASP A 53 -19.44 28.54 14.70
CA ASP A 53 -20.66 29.32 14.93
C ASP A 53 -21.93 28.61 14.46
N LEU A 54 -21.88 28.01 13.26
CA LEU A 54 -23.00 27.23 12.72
C LEU A 54 -23.26 25.96 13.54
N ALA A 55 -22.20 25.29 14.03
CA ALA A 55 -22.35 24.17 14.94
C ALA A 55 -23.01 24.58 16.26
N ARG A 56 -22.64 25.75 16.82
CA ARG A 56 -23.29 26.32 18.02
C ARG A 56 -24.75 26.68 17.79
N GLN A 57 -25.11 27.05 16.56
CA GLN A 57 -26.49 27.33 16.15
C GLN A 57 -27.31 26.05 15.90
N GLY A 58 -26.70 24.87 15.96
CA GLY A 58 -27.38 23.58 15.82
C GLY A 58 -27.45 23.05 14.39
N ASP A 59 -26.63 23.54 13.45
CA ASP A 59 -26.54 22.95 12.11
C ASP A 59 -25.94 21.53 12.17
N PRO A 60 -26.66 20.47 11.75
CA PRO A 60 -26.20 19.09 11.90
C PRO A 60 -24.92 18.78 11.12
N LYS A 61 -24.70 19.43 9.97
CA LYS A 61 -23.49 19.23 9.16
C LYS A 61 -22.26 19.81 9.86
N SER A 62 -22.37 21.03 10.37
CA SER A 62 -21.30 21.71 11.09
C SER A 62 -20.98 21.01 12.42
N MET A 63 -21.99 20.55 13.16
CA MET A 63 -21.77 19.74 14.38
C MET A 63 -21.04 18.43 14.08
N THR A 64 -21.45 17.71 13.04
CA THR A 64 -20.77 16.47 12.61
C THR A 64 -19.32 16.76 12.24
N LEU A 65 -19.05 17.83 11.50
CA LEU A 65 -17.69 18.23 11.12
C LEU A 65 -16.85 18.55 12.35
N VAL A 66 -17.34 19.36 13.29
CA VAL A 66 -16.63 19.69 14.52
C VAL A 66 -16.37 18.44 15.38
N LEU A 67 -17.34 17.53 15.50
CA LEU A 67 -17.19 16.27 16.23
C LEU A 67 -16.13 15.36 15.60
N GLN A 68 -16.03 15.28 14.27
CA GLN A 68 -14.99 14.50 13.59
C GLN A 68 -13.57 15.00 13.89
N TYR A 69 -13.39 16.29 14.20
CA TYR A 69 -12.09 16.84 14.60
C TYR A 69 -11.82 16.71 16.10
N LEU A 70 -12.84 16.89 16.95
CA LEU A 70 -12.69 16.80 18.42
C LEU A 70 -12.60 15.35 18.92
N ALA A 71 -13.39 14.46 18.33
CA ALA A 71 -13.43 13.04 18.64
C ALA A 71 -13.45 12.27 17.31
N PRO A 72 -12.29 12.16 16.63
CA PRO A 72 -12.19 11.36 15.43
C PRO A 72 -12.73 9.95 15.70
N PRO A 73 -13.47 9.34 14.75
CA PRO A 73 -13.89 7.97 14.90
C PRO A 73 -12.65 7.12 15.17
N ALA A 74 -12.76 6.20 16.13
CA ALA A 74 -11.66 5.32 16.48
C ALA A 74 -11.13 4.71 15.18
N ARG A 75 -9.85 4.99 14.88
CA ARG A 75 -9.16 4.24 13.83
C ARG A 75 -9.30 2.76 14.22
N PRO A 76 -9.52 1.84 13.26
CA PRO A 76 -9.46 0.43 13.57
C PRO A 76 -8.05 0.13 14.09
N GLU A 77 -7.90 0.14 15.41
CA GLU A 77 -6.73 -0.38 16.06
C GLU A 77 -6.79 -1.88 15.82
N GLY A 78 -5.77 -2.43 15.17
CA GLY A 78 -5.64 -3.87 15.05
C GLY A 78 -5.75 -4.48 16.45
N GLU A 79 -6.55 -5.53 16.57
CA GLU A 79 -6.70 -6.28 17.80
C GLU A 79 -5.30 -6.61 18.35
N ARG A 80 -5.01 -6.23 19.60
CA ARG A 80 -3.73 -6.59 20.22
C ARG A 80 -3.86 -8.02 20.69
N PHE A 81 -3.24 -8.95 19.96
CA PHE A 81 -3.22 -10.35 20.32
C PHE A 81 -1.81 -10.82 20.68
N ASN A 82 -1.74 -11.79 21.57
CA ASN A 82 -0.52 -12.50 21.89
C ASN A 82 -0.77 -13.99 21.70
N ILE A 83 0.08 -14.66 20.93
CA ILE A 83 0.03 -16.12 20.73
C ILE A 83 1.33 -16.68 21.34
N PRO A 84 1.32 -17.11 22.62
CA PRO A 84 2.54 -17.52 23.31
C PRO A 84 3.27 -18.68 22.61
N ARG A 85 2.50 -19.59 22.00
CA ARG A 85 3.01 -20.76 21.28
C ARG A 85 3.79 -20.39 20.01
N LEU A 86 3.48 -19.23 19.40
CA LEU A 86 4.15 -18.74 18.20
C LEU A 86 5.63 -18.43 18.45
N ALA A 87 5.99 -18.00 19.67
CA ALA A 87 7.38 -17.73 20.07
C ALA A 87 8.19 -19.01 20.31
N GLN A 88 7.52 -20.13 20.63
CA GLN A 88 8.15 -21.43 20.89
C GLN A 88 8.21 -22.29 19.63
N ALA A 89 7.41 -21.97 18.62
CA ALA A 89 7.36 -22.70 17.36
C ALA A 89 8.66 -22.51 16.56
N THR A 90 9.23 -23.63 16.12
CA THR A 90 10.49 -23.68 15.37
C THR A 90 10.21 -23.74 13.88
N THR A 91 9.21 -24.54 13.47
CA THR A 91 8.85 -24.74 12.06
C THR A 91 7.73 -23.80 11.61
N LEU A 92 7.62 -23.57 10.29
CA LEU A 92 6.50 -22.80 9.72
C LEU A 92 5.15 -23.49 9.97
N GLN A 93 5.13 -24.82 9.96
CA GLN A 93 3.92 -25.59 10.25
C GLN A 93 3.47 -25.40 11.69
N GLU A 94 4.37 -25.52 12.67
CA GLU A 94 4.05 -25.28 14.09
C GLU A 94 3.53 -23.86 14.34
N ARG A 95 4.04 -22.86 13.60
CA ARG A 95 3.55 -21.47 13.67
C ARG A 95 2.13 -21.35 13.11
N ALA A 96 1.84 -22.02 11.99
CA ALA A 96 0.50 -22.04 11.40
C ALA A 96 -0.50 -22.74 12.34
N ASP A 97 -0.14 -23.90 12.88
CA ASP A 97 -0.96 -24.66 13.81
C ASP A 97 -1.27 -23.85 15.08
N ALA A 98 -0.28 -23.13 15.62
CA ALA A 98 -0.46 -22.24 16.76
C ALA A 98 -1.47 -21.10 16.49
N ILE A 99 -1.47 -20.53 15.27
CA ILE A 99 -2.43 -19.50 14.89
C ILE A 99 -3.82 -20.10 14.75
N ILE A 100 -3.95 -21.26 14.09
CA ILE A 100 -5.23 -21.95 13.90
C ILE A 100 -5.84 -22.35 15.24
N GLU A 101 -5.03 -22.88 16.17
CA GLU A 101 -5.44 -23.22 17.54
C GLU A 101 -5.93 -21.98 18.31
N ALA A 102 -5.25 -20.84 18.16
CA ALA A 102 -5.65 -19.57 18.78
C ALA A 102 -7.00 -19.06 18.24
N VAL A 103 -7.27 -19.23 16.94
CA VAL A 103 -8.58 -18.91 16.34
C VAL A 103 -9.65 -19.89 16.85
N ALA A 104 -9.36 -21.19 16.86
CA ALA A 104 -10.31 -22.23 17.27
C ALA A 104 -10.71 -22.12 18.75
N SER A 105 -9.79 -21.65 19.61
CA SER A 105 -10.05 -21.38 21.03
C SER A 105 -10.71 -20.02 21.29
N ALA A 106 -11.02 -19.24 20.25
CA ALA A 106 -11.54 -17.88 20.33
C ALA A 106 -10.64 -16.90 21.11
N ALA A 107 -9.33 -17.19 21.20
CA ALA A 107 -8.35 -16.30 21.82
C ALA A 107 -8.02 -15.10 20.92
N ILE A 108 -8.22 -15.24 19.61
CA ILE A 108 -8.10 -14.17 18.60
C ILE A 108 -9.29 -14.24 17.64
N SER A 109 -9.66 -13.11 17.02
CA SER A 109 -10.69 -13.12 15.98
C SER A 109 -10.23 -13.83 14.70
N ALA A 110 -11.19 -14.37 13.94
CA ALA A 110 -10.91 -15.04 12.67
C ALA A 110 -10.27 -14.11 11.62
N GLU A 111 -10.65 -12.83 11.65
CA GLU A 111 -10.05 -11.80 10.79
C GLU A 111 -8.58 -11.59 11.12
N THR A 112 -8.26 -11.41 12.41
CA THR A 112 -6.88 -11.33 12.90
C THR A 112 -6.08 -12.58 12.55
N GLY A 113 -6.66 -13.77 12.72
CA GLY A 113 -6.03 -15.05 12.36
C GLY A 113 -5.70 -15.15 10.86
N ALA A 114 -6.60 -14.70 9.98
CA ALA A 114 -6.36 -14.67 8.54
C ALA A 114 -5.20 -13.72 8.16
N VAL A 115 -5.13 -12.54 8.80
CA VAL A 115 -4.02 -11.61 8.62
C VAL A 115 -2.69 -12.23 9.07
N ALA A 116 -2.67 -12.91 10.22
CA ALA A 116 -1.48 -13.56 10.74
C ALA A 116 -0.98 -14.70 9.84
N LEU A 117 -1.88 -15.54 9.33
CA LEU A 117 -1.53 -16.60 8.37
C LEU A 117 -1.02 -16.02 7.04
N GLY A 118 -1.61 -14.93 6.56
CA GLY A 118 -1.13 -14.23 5.37
C GLY A 118 0.28 -13.66 5.52
N LEU A 119 0.66 -13.19 6.72
CA LEU A 119 2.03 -12.79 7.01
C LEU A 119 3.00 -13.98 6.97
N LEU A 120 2.58 -15.11 7.55
CA LEU A 120 3.38 -16.34 7.54
C LEU A 120 3.58 -16.89 6.12
N GLU A 121 2.56 -16.80 5.26
CA GLU A 121 2.65 -17.18 3.84
C GLU A 121 3.65 -16.31 3.06
N LYS A 122 3.65 -14.98 3.30
CA LYS A 122 4.64 -14.09 2.67
C LYS A 122 6.05 -14.44 3.14
N TYR A 123 6.22 -14.69 4.43
CA TYR A 123 7.50 -15.10 4.99
C TYR A 123 8.00 -16.43 4.43
N SER A 124 7.12 -17.42 4.25
CA SER A 124 7.51 -18.71 3.66
C SER A 124 7.99 -18.57 2.21
N LYS A 125 7.32 -17.72 1.41
CA LYS A 125 7.74 -17.41 0.04
C LYS A 125 9.13 -16.77 0.02
N LEU A 126 9.43 -15.85 0.94
CA LEU A 126 10.75 -15.22 1.04
C LEU A 126 11.86 -16.24 1.33
N ILE A 127 11.64 -17.16 2.28
CA ILE A 127 12.61 -18.23 2.57
C ILE A 127 12.85 -19.11 1.33
N VAL A 128 11.78 -19.48 0.63
CA VAL A 128 11.89 -20.31 -0.57
C VAL A 128 12.67 -19.59 -1.67
N VAL A 129 12.44 -18.29 -1.86
CA VAL A 129 13.19 -17.47 -2.82
C VAL A 129 14.67 -17.41 -2.44
N ASP A 130 14.98 -17.11 -1.18
CA ASP A 130 16.37 -17.05 -0.68
C ASP A 130 17.10 -18.40 -0.85
N GLU A 131 16.44 -19.50 -0.50
CA GLU A 131 17.00 -20.85 -0.68
C GLU A 131 17.20 -21.18 -2.16
N HIS A 132 16.27 -20.80 -3.03
CA HIS A 132 16.40 -20.99 -4.47
C HIS A 132 17.56 -20.17 -5.04
N GLU A 133 17.69 -18.90 -4.66
CA GLU A 133 18.80 -18.03 -5.06
C GLU A 133 20.15 -18.62 -4.62
N ARG A 134 20.25 -19.08 -3.38
CA ARG A 134 21.46 -19.72 -2.86
C ARG A 134 21.85 -20.96 -3.66
N ARG A 135 20.87 -21.80 -4.02
CA ARG A 135 21.11 -23.01 -4.82
C ARG A 135 21.50 -22.68 -6.26
N ILE A 136 20.86 -21.69 -6.88
CA ILE A 136 21.17 -21.24 -8.23
C ILE A 136 22.59 -20.65 -8.27
N ALA A 137 22.93 -19.77 -7.33
CA ALA A 137 24.27 -19.19 -7.22
C ALA A 137 25.36 -20.28 -7.11
N ALA A 138 25.14 -21.29 -6.27
CA ALA A 138 26.05 -22.43 -6.12
C ALA A 138 26.22 -23.24 -7.42
N LEU A 139 25.17 -23.37 -8.23
CA LEU A 139 25.21 -24.06 -9.51
C LEU A 139 25.85 -23.23 -10.63
N GLU A 140 25.66 -21.91 -10.60
CA GLU A 140 26.20 -20.97 -11.59
C GLU A 140 27.65 -20.54 -11.29
N GLY A 141 28.22 -20.98 -10.17
CA GLY A 141 29.55 -20.57 -9.72
C GLY A 141 29.65 -19.10 -9.33
N ARG A 142 28.51 -18.43 -9.12
CA ARG A 142 28.42 -17.07 -8.58
C ARG A 142 28.19 -17.16 -7.06
N GLY A 143 28.84 -16.28 -6.29
CA GLY A 143 28.61 -16.22 -4.85
C GLY A 143 27.16 -15.81 -4.51
N PRO A 144 26.63 -16.19 -3.34
CA PRO A 144 25.29 -15.76 -2.91
C PRO A 144 25.25 -14.23 -2.85
N GLY A 145 24.40 -13.60 -3.68
CA GLY A 145 24.24 -12.14 -3.74
C GLY A 145 24.29 -11.51 -5.14
N SER A 146 24.65 -12.26 -6.20
CA SER A 146 24.84 -11.65 -7.53
C SER A 146 23.58 -11.16 -8.23
N VAL A 147 22.37 -11.49 -7.76
CA VAL A 147 21.10 -11.06 -8.40
C VAL A 147 20.61 -9.72 -7.82
N VAL A 148 20.86 -9.44 -6.54
CA VAL A 148 20.50 -8.15 -5.91
C VAL A 148 21.24 -7.00 -6.61
N GLU A 149 22.52 -7.19 -6.94
CA GLU A 149 23.29 -6.21 -7.73
C GLU A 149 22.74 -5.98 -9.15
N VAL A 150 22.13 -7.01 -9.76
CA VAL A 150 21.55 -6.88 -11.12
C VAL A 150 20.25 -6.08 -11.10
N ILE A 151 19.49 -6.15 -10.00
CA ILE A 151 18.25 -5.37 -9.84
C ILE A 151 18.60 -3.88 -9.60
N ASP A 152 19.60 -3.59 -8.76
CA ASP A 152 20.10 -2.22 -8.54
C ASP A 152 20.73 -1.60 -9.82
N ALA A 153 21.33 -2.43 -10.68
CA ALA A 153 21.85 -1.97 -11.97
C ALA A 153 20.74 -1.60 -12.98
N CYS A 154 19.53 -2.15 -12.83
CA CYS A 154 18.40 -1.79 -13.69
C CYS A 154 17.76 -0.46 -13.29
N ASP A 155 17.72 -0.11 -11.99
CA ASP A 155 17.11 1.15 -11.50
C ASP A 155 17.99 2.40 -11.73
N THR A 156 19.28 2.25 -12.03
CA THR A 156 20.20 3.39 -12.27
C THR A 156 20.29 3.85 -13.72
N SER A 157 19.49 3.27 -14.63
CA SER A 157 19.60 3.54 -16.08
C SER A 157 18.58 4.53 -16.67
N GLU A 158 17.76 5.21 -15.85
CA GLU A 158 16.80 6.23 -16.32
C GLU A 158 17.18 7.70 -16.06
N ASP A 159 18.38 8.00 -15.55
CA ASP A 159 18.89 9.38 -15.49
C ASP A 159 19.98 9.64 -16.55
N ILE A 160 19.55 9.78 -17.81
CA ILE A 160 20.36 10.43 -18.85
C ILE A 160 19.63 11.70 -19.29
N ALA A 161 20.14 12.83 -18.79
CA ALA A 161 19.91 14.17 -19.35
C ALA A 161 20.68 14.36 -20.66
#